data_AF-A0A8J7QIK2-F1
#
_entry.id   AF-A0A8J7QIK2-F1
#
_cell.length_a   1.000
_cell.length_b   1.000
_cell.length_c   1.000
_cell.angle_alpha   90.00
_cell.angle_beta   90.00
_cell.angle_gamma   90.00
#
_symmetry.space_group_name_H-M   'P 1'
#
loop_
_entity.id
_entity.type
_entity.pdbx_description
1 polymer ?
#
loop_
_entity_poly.entity_id
_entity_poly.type
_entity_poly.pdbx_seq_one_letter_code
_entity_poly.pdbx_strand_id
1 'polypeptide(L)'
;MPVITSHVIGTVAIFAFAATLTLYLYSVGSAESLAVTRGRLQTVSDYVAVRVVQVISMANASNTPSCIQSLIELPETIAGGSYWIALSDQGGYAVRGAMVLSPDVTTESLIPINSTSVNVRIVAQEGLAMDGVTVQSKVYGGTKSVVVWGRRIGNVIEVGLGRRA
;
A
#
# COMPACT_ATOMS: atom_id res chain seq x y z
N MET A 1 8.30 -59.14 29.25
CA MET A 1 7.59 -57.84 29.17
C MET A 1 7.99 -56.98 27.94
N PRO A 2 8.05 -57.50 26.68
CA PRO A 2 8.49 -56.71 25.51
C PRO A 2 7.36 -55.98 24.74
N VAL A 3 6.09 -56.30 25.00
CA VAL A 3 4.96 -55.74 24.23
C VAL A 3 4.66 -54.29 24.61
N ILE A 4 4.93 -53.93 25.87
CA ILE A 4 4.64 -52.61 26.42
C ILE A 4 5.62 -51.55 25.86
N THR A 5 6.90 -51.92 25.68
CA THR A 5 7.92 -51.02 25.14
C THR A 5 7.68 -50.68 23.67
N SER A 6 7.24 -51.63 22.85
CA SER A 6 6.94 -51.38 21.43
C SER A 6 5.76 -50.42 21.23
N HIS A 7 4.68 -50.56 22.01
CA HIS A 7 3.52 -49.67 21.93
C HIS A 7 3.84 -48.24 22.40
N VAL A 8 4.64 -48.10 23.46
CA VAL A 8 5.07 -46.77 23.95
C VAL A 8 5.92 -46.07 22.90
N ILE A 9 6.86 -46.77 22.26
CA ILE A 9 7.70 -46.22 21.19
C ILE A 9 6.85 -45.77 19.99
N GLY A 10 5.89 -46.59 19.57
CA GLY A 10 5.00 -46.25 18.45
C GLY A 10 4.15 -45.01 18.72
N THR A 11 3.64 -44.87 19.95
CA THR A 11 2.76 -43.75 20.31
C THR A 11 3.54 -42.44 20.42
N VAL A 12 4.74 -42.47 21.00
CA VAL A 12 5.63 -41.30 21.07
C VAL A 12 6.04 -40.82 19.68
N ALA A 13 6.34 -41.75 18.75
CA ALA A 13 6.67 -41.40 17.38
C ALA A 13 5.53 -40.67 16.65
N ILE A 14 4.29 -41.13 16.82
CA ILE A 14 3.11 -40.49 16.21
C ILE A 14 2.89 -39.09 16.80
N PHE A 15 3.01 -38.92 18.12
CA PHE A 15 2.89 -37.60 18.75
C PHE A 15 3.96 -36.63 18.28
N ALA A 16 5.22 -37.09 18.19
CA ALA A 16 6.31 -36.27 17.68
C ALA A 16 6.05 -35.84 16.23
N PHE A 17 5.58 -36.76 15.38
CA PHE A 17 5.23 -36.46 13.99
C PHE A 17 4.03 -35.49 13.87
N ALA A 18 2.99 -35.67 14.69
CA ALA A 18 1.84 -34.77 14.70
C ALA A 18 2.24 -33.35 15.14
N ALA A 19 3.10 -33.23 16.15
CA ALA A 19 3.60 -31.94 16.62
C ALA A 19 4.46 -31.23 15.55
N THR A 20 5.37 -31.95 14.90
CA THR A 20 6.21 -31.36 13.83
C THR A 20 5.39 -30.99 12.61
N LEU A 21 4.42 -31.83 12.21
CA LEU A 21 3.51 -31.51 11.10
C LEU A 21 2.66 -30.27 11.41
N THR A 22 2.17 -30.12 12.63
CA THR A 22 1.38 -28.94 13.04
C THR A 22 2.22 -27.67 12.97
N LEU A 23 3.46 -27.70 13.49
CA LEU A 23 4.39 -26.58 13.41
C LEU A 23 4.75 -26.22 11.95
N TYR A 24 4.91 -27.23 11.10
CA TYR A 24 5.20 -27.04 9.67
C TYR A 24 4.01 -26.38 8.94
N LEU A 25 2.79 -26.90 9.13
CA LEU A 25 1.61 -26.31 8.49
C LEU A 25 1.37 -24.87 8.97
N TYR A 26 1.66 -24.58 10.23
CA TYR A 26 1.57 -23.22 10.78
C TYR A 26 2.59 -22.25 10.14
N SER A 27 3.84 -22.68 9.95
CA SER A 27 4.86 -21.83 9.32
C SER A 27 4.58 -21.58 7.84
N VAL A 28 4.10 -22.59 7.11
CA VAL A 28 3.70 -22.43 5.70
C VAL A 28 2.48 -21.51 5.58
N GLY A 29 1.43 -21.74 6.38
CA GLY A 29 0.21 -20.92 6.32
C GLY A 29 0.46 -19.45 6.64
N SER A 30 1.34 -19.15 7.60
CA SER A 30 1.71 -17.77 7.91
C SER A 30 2.56 -17.11 6.81
N ALA A 31 3.47 -17.86 6.19
CA ALA A 31 4.28 -17.36 5.08
C ALA A 31 3.44 -17.04 3.83
N GLU A 32 2.48 -17.90 3.48
CA GLU A 32 1.57 -17.67 2.36
C GLU A 32 0.67 -16.45 2.59
N SER A 33 0.12 -16.31 3.80
CA SER A 33 -0.68 -15.15 4.18
C SER A 33 0.10 -13.85 4.03
N LEU A 34 1.38 -13.84 4.41
CA LEU A 34 2.25 -12.68 4.27
C LEU A 34 2.51 -12.33 2.80
N ALA A 35 2.80 -13.34 1.97
CA ALA A 35 3.03 -13.16 0.54
C ALA A 35 1.78 -12.60 -0.17
N VAL A 36 0.59 -13.13 0.15
CA VAL A 36 -0.68 -12.64 -0.39
C VAL A 36 -0.95 -11.20 0.07
N THR A 37 -0.69 -10.88 1.34
CA THR A 37 -0.85 -9.53 1.89
C THR A 37 0.03 -8.53 1.15
N ARG A 38 1.32 -8.86 0.97
CA ARG A 38 2.26 -8.04 0.20
C ARG A 38 1.82 -7.87 -1.25
N GLY A 39 1.40 -8.94 -1.92
CA GLY A 39 0.93 -8.88 -3.31
C GLY A 39 -0.28 -7.96 -3.48
N ARG A 40 -1.26 -8.05 -2.58
CA ARG A 40 -2.44 -7.16 -2.59
C ARG A 40 -2.06 -5.71 -2.30
N LEU A 41 -1.18 -5.47 -1.34
CA LEU A 41 -0.69 -4.13 -1.01
C LEU A 41 0.08 -3.51 -2.19
N GLN A 42 0.89 -4.32 -2.88
CA GLN A 42 1.57 -3.90 -4.12
C GLN A 42 0.56 -3.49 -5.19
N THR A 43 -0.46 -4.31 -5.46
CA THR A 43 -1.50 -3.99 -6.45
C THR A 43 -2.21 -2.67 -6.14
N VAL A 44 -2.49 -2.40 -4.87
CA VAL A 44 -3.10 -1.14 -4.44
C VAL A 44 -2.13 0.04 -4.61
N SER A 45 -0.86 -0.13 -4.27
CA SER A 45 0.17 0.89 -4.49
C SER A 45 0.35 1.19 -5.99
N ASP A 46 0.38 0.16 -6.84
CA ASP A 46 0.47 0.28 -8.30
C ASP A 46 -0.76 1.02 -8.88
N TYR A 47 -1.96 0.68 -8.40
CA TYR A 47 -3.19 1.36 -8.78
C TYR A 47 -3.13 2.87 -8.47
N VAL A 48 -2.69 3.23 -7.26
CA VAL A 48 -2.52 4.63 -6.87
C VAL A 48 -1.41 5.30 -7.70
N ALA A 49 -0.30 4.61 -7.99
CA ALA A 49 0.78 5.15 -8.80
C ALA A 49 0.31 5.51 -10.21
N VAL A 50 -0.48 4.65 -10.85
CA VAL A 50 -1.08 4.92 -12.16
C VAL A 50 -2.04 6.12 -12.10
N ARG A 51 -2.86 6.22 -11.05
CA ARG A 51 -3.75 7.38 -10.85
C ARG A 51 -2.97 8.68 -10.66
N VAL A 52 -1.85 8.64 -9.95
CA VAL A 52 -0.95 9.78 -9.80
C VAL A 52 -0.38 10.21 -11.15
N VAL A 53 0.12 9.29 -11.97
CA VAL A 53 0.60 9.62 -13.32
C VAL A 53 -0.51 10.27 -14.16
N GLN A 54 -1.73 9.73 -14.08
CA GLN A 54 -2.87 10.29 -14.82
C GLN A 54 -3.15 11.74 -14.41
N VAL A 55 -3.19 12.02 -13.10
CA VAL A 55 -3.41 13.38 -12.58
C VAL A 55 -2.27 14.33 -12.96
N ILE A 56 -1.02 13.87 -12.91
CA ILE A 56 0.14 14.66 -13.36
C ILE A 56 0.03 14.99 -14.85
N SER A 57 -0.34 14.01 -15.69
CA SER A 57 -0.52 14.21 -17.13
C SER A 57 -1.64 15.21 -17.43
N MET A 58 -2.77 15.09 -16.73
CA MET A 58 -3.90 16.02 -16.85
C MET A 58 -3.51 17.43 -16.38
N ALA A 59 -2.79 17.55 -15.26
CA ALA A 59 -2.31 18.83 -14.74
C ALA A 59 -1.35 19.50 -15.72
N ASN A 60 -0.45 18.71 -16.32
CA ASN A 60 0.48 19.18 -17.34
C ASN A 60 -0.26 19.70 -18.59
N ALA A 61 -1.24 18.93 -19.07
CA ALA A 61 -2.02 19.27 -20.27
C ALA A 61 -2.94 20.49 -20.06
N SER A 62 -3.46 20.67 -18.85
CA SER A 62 -4.41 21.76 -18.54
C SER A 62 -3.79 23.15 -18.61
N ASN A 63 -2.47 23.29 -18.43
CA ASN A 63 -1.74 24.57 -18.38
C ASN A 63 -2.35 25.63 -17.44
N THR A 64 -3.17 25.23 -16.47
CA THR A 64 -3.81 26.14 -15.51
C THR A 64 -3.43 25.77 -14.08
N PRO A 65 -3.48 26.73 -13.13
CA PRO A 65 -3.23 26.47 -11.73
C PRO A 65 -4.39 25.79 -10.99
N SER A 66 -5.45 25.40 -11.71
CA SER A 66 -6.61 24.72 -11.15
C SER A 66 -6.25 23.35 -10.60
N CYS A 67 -6.91 22.97 -9.50
CA CYS A 67 -6.70 21.67 -8.86
C CYS A 67 -7.45 20.59 -9.64
N ILE A 68 -6.71 19.65 -10.22
CA ILE A 68 -7.30 18.46 -10.84
C ILE A 68 -7.34 17.36 -9.80
N GLN A 69 -8.53 16.85 -9.53
CA GLN A 69 -8.75 15.76 -8.58
C GLN A 69 -9.25 14.51 -9.31
N SER A 70 -8.74 13.36 -8.88
CA SER A 70 -9.19 12.05 -9.32
C SER A 70 -9.56 11.21 -8.11
N LEU A 71 -10.79 10.70 -8.09
CA LEU A 71 -11.30 9.84 -7.04
C LEU A 71 -10.61 8.48 -7.10
N ILE A 72 -10.19 7.99 -5.94
CA ILE A 72 -9.58 6.67 -5.77
C ILE A 72 -10.43 5.86 -4.82
N GLU A 73 -10.81 4.66 -5.28
CA GLU A 73 -11.48 3.68 -4.46
C GLU A 73 -10.44 2.75 -3.87
N LEU A 74 -10.29 2.81 -2.54
CA LEU A 74 -9.39 1.95 -1.79
C LEU A 74 -10.20 0.83 -1.13
N PRO A 75 -9.75 -0.43 -1.20
CA PRO A 75 -10.38 -1.51 -0.46
C PRO A 75 -10.39 -1.22 1.05
N GLU A 76 -11.40 -1.75 1.75
CA GLU A 76 -11.55 -1.52 3.19
C GLU A 76 -10.42 -2.16 3.99
N THR A 77 -10.03 -3.37 3.63
CA THR A 77 -8.96 -4.13 4.31
C THR A 77 -8.15 -4.94 3.32
N ILE A 78 -6.89 -5.20 3.67
CA ILE A 78 -6.01 -6.14 2.95
C ILE A 78 -5.69 -7.27 3.91
N ALA A 79 -6.05 -8.50 3.53
CA ALA A 79 -5.89 -9.69 4.36
C ALA A 79 -6.49 -9.55 5.78
N GLY A 80 -7.61 -8.81 5.90
CA GLY A 80 -8.29 -8.56 7.18
C GLY A 80 -7.65 -7.49 8.07
N GLY A 81 -6.54 -6.88 7.65
CA GLY A 81 -5.89 -5.79 8.37
C GLY A 81 -6.12 -4.42 7.74
N SER A 82 -5.98 -3.38 8.57
CA SER A 82 -5.92 -1.99 8.12
C SER A 82 -4.55 -1.65 7.55
N TYR A 83 -4.55 -0.78 6.55
CA TYR A 83 -3.34 -0.35 5.85
C TYR A 83 -3.42 1.14 5.53
N TRP A 84 -2.28 1.75 5.25
CA TRP A 84 -2.18 3.13 4.80
C TRP A 84 -1.30 3.25 3.56
N ILE A 85 -1.53 4.31 2.79
CA ILE A 85 -0.78 4.67 1.59
C ILE A 85 -0.27 6.09 1.75
N ALA A 86 0.99 6.33 1.37
CA ALA A 86 1.60 7.64 1.29
C ALA A 86 2.37 7.82 -0.01
N LEU A 87 2.56 9.05 -0.43
CA LEU A 87 3.49 9.41 -1.49
C LEU A 87 4.86 9.71 -0.87
N SER A 88 5.91 9.17 -1.48
CA SER A 88 7.30 9.30 -1.04
C SER A 88 8.17 9.80 -2.20
N ASP A 89 9.14 10.65 -1.87
CA ASP A 89 10.14 11.22 -2.79
C ASP A 89 11.57 10.77 -2.44
N GLN A 90 11.72 9.75 -1.58
CA GLN A 90 13.04 9.29 -1.13
C GLN A 90 13.71 8.41 -2.19
N GLY A 91 14.37 9.05 -3.17
CA GLY A 91 15.14 8.36 -4.24
C GLY A 91 14.36 8.15 -5.55
N GLY A 92 13.15 8.72 -5.64
CA GLY A 92 12.25 8.64 -6.78
C GLY A 92 10.80 8.86 -6.34
N TYR A 93 9.92 9.17 -7.27
CA TYR A 93 8.48 9.29 -6.99
C TYR A 93 7.91 7.90 -6.76
N ALA A 94 7.52 7.59 -5.53
CA ALA A 94 6.99 6.28 -5.17
C ALA A 94 5.71 6.39 -4.33
N VAL A 95 4.85 5.40 -4.47
CA VAL A 95 3.72 5.17 -3.58
C VAL A 95 4.12 4.09 -2.57
N ARG A 96 4.15 4.45 -1.29
CA ARG A 96 4.45 3.53 -0.20
C ARG A 96 3.16 3.09 0.47
N GLY A 97 2.91 1.77 0.49
CA GLY A 97 1.84 1.15 1.26
C GLY A 97 2.41 0.41 2.47
N ALA A 98 1.75 0.46 3.62
CA ALA A 98 2.11 -0.38 4.75
C ALA A 98 0.90 -0.80 5.59
N MET A 99 0.99 -1.97 6.24
CA MET A 99 0.00 -2.42 7.20
C MET A 99 0.12 -1.63 8.52
N VAL A 100 -1.01 -1.28 9.14
CA VAL A 100 -1.03 -0.51 10.41
C VAL A 100 -0.55 -1.38 11.57
N LEU A 101 -1.03 -2.63 11.62
CA LEU A 101 -0.71 -3.58 12.69
C LEU A 101 0.66 -4.26 12.51
N SER A 102 1.25 -4.16 11.33
CA SER A 102 2.52 -4.83 10.99
C SER A 102 3.33 -3.93 10.05
N PRO A 103 3.98 -2.87 10.58
CA PRO A 103 4.70 -1.91 9.77
C PRO A 103 5.89 -2.52 9.02
N ASP A 104 6.35 -3.71 9.40
CA ASP A 104 7.37 -4.48 8.65
C ASP A 104 6.87 -4.97 7.27
N VAL A 105 5.56 -4.94 7.05
CA VAL A 105 4.93 -5.26 5.78
C VAL A 105 4.72 -3.96 5.00
N THR A 106 5.79 -3.48 4.38
CA THR A 106 5.78 -2.34 3.47
C THR A 106 5.91 -2.80 2.02
N THR A 107 5.22 -2.10 1.12
CA THR A 107 5.45 -2.18 -0.32
C THR A 107 5.67 -0.81 -0.89
N GLU A 108 6.45 -0.75 -1.97
CA GLU A 108 6.69 0.48 -2.71
C GLU A 108 6.40 0.22 -4.18
N SER A 109 5.66 1.15 -4.78
CA SER A 109 5.43 1.17 -6.22
C SER A 109 6.05 2.43 -6.79
N LEU A 110 6.95 2.28 -7.74
CA LEU A 110 7.55 3.40 -8.44
C LEU A 110 6.51 4.02 -9.37
N ILE A 111 6.37 5.33 -9.30
CA ILE A 111 5.53 6.11 -10.20
C ILE A 111 6.32 6.27 -11.50
N PRO A 112 5.88 5.70 -12.64
CA PRO A 112 6.61 5.77 -13.89
C PRO A 112 6.42 7.16 -14.52
N ILE A 113 7.12 8.16 -14.00
CA ILE A 113 7.15 9.51 -14.56
C ILE A 113 8.29 9.56 -15.57
N ASN A 114 7.98 9.94 -16.82
CA ASN A 114 9.02 10.19 -17.80
C ASN A 114 9.80 11.45 -17.37
N SER A 115 10.97 11.25 -16.76
CA SER A 115 11.78 12.26 -16.05
C SER A 115 12.33 13.41 -16.91
N THR A 116 11.94 13.52 -18.17
CA THR A 116 12.58 14.41 -19.15
C THR A 116 11.84 15.73 -19.40
N SER A 117 10.65 15.97 -18.83
CA SER A 117 9.89 17.20 -19.19
C SER A 117 9.03 17.85 -18.10
N VAL A 118 8.98 17.30 -16.87
CA VAL A 118 8.08 17.81 -15.82
C VAL A 118 8.77 17.77 -14.47
N ASN A 119 8.92 18.93 -13.81
CA ASN A 119 9.31 18.98 -12.41
C ASN A 119 8.09 18.62 -11.57
N VAL A 120 8.11 17.48 -10.88
CA VAL A 120 7.02 17.08 -9.99
C VAL A 120 7.43 17.39 -8.55
N ARG A 121 6.50 17.82 -7.72
CA ARG A 121 6.70 18.03 -6.28
C ARG A 121 5.61 17.32 -5.51
N ILE A 122 5.99 16.39 -4.64
CA ILE A 122 5.04 15.73 -3.76
C ILE A 122 4.71 16.68 -2.60
N VAL A 123 3.42 16.94 -2.38
CA VAL A 123 2.93 17.76 -1.27
C VAL A 123 2.16 16.85 -0.31
N ALA A 124 2.75 16.65 0.86
CA ALA A 124 2.19 15.81 1.93
C ALA A 124 1.84 16.61 3.20
N GLN A 125 1.70 17.94 3.08
CA GLN A 125 1.42 18.81 4.23
C GLN A 125 -0.05 18.68 4.66
N GLU A 126 -0.27 18.16 5.86
CA GLU A 126 -1.61 17.94 6.41
C GLU A 126 -2.34 19.25 6.70
N GLY A 127 -3.66 19.27 6.49
CA GLY A 127 -4.52 20.40 6.83
C GLY A 127 -4.58 21.51 5.79
N LEU A 128 -3.81 21.40 4.69
CA LEU A 128 -3.93 22.30 3.56
C LEU A 128 -5.23 22.00 2.82
N ALA A 129 -6.12 22.99 2.71
CA ALA A 129 -7.37 22.88 1.95
C ALA A 129 -7.19 23.53 0.57
N MET A 130 -7.40 22.76 -0.49
CA MET A 130 -7.35 23.24 -1.88
C MET A 130 -8.59 22.80 -2.63
N ASP A 131 -9.39 23.74 -3.11
CA ASP A 131 -10.47 23.48 -4.08
C ASP A 131 -11.43 22.33 -3.64
N GLY A 132 -11.76 22.28 -2.35
CA GLY A 132 -12.60 21.23 -1.76
C GLY A 132 -11.86 19.92 -1.43
N VAL A 133 -10.53 19.90 -1.48
CA VAL A 133 -9.68 18.77 -1.07
C VAL A 133 -8.89 19.13 0.18
N THR A 134 -8.97 18.32 1.23
CA THR A 134 -8.07 18.39 2.39
C THR A 134 -6.87 17.48 2.15
N VAL A 135 -5.67 18.05 2.03
CA VAL A 135 -4.43 17.31 1.81
C VAL A 135 -4.12 16.43 3.03
N GLN A 136 -3.70 15.19 2.76
CA GLN A 136 -3.30 14.23 3.76
C GLN A 136 -1.93 13.63 3.41
N SER A 137 -1.08 13.46 4.42
CA SER A 137 0.21 12.80 4.24
C SER A 137 0.04 11.28 4.00
N LYS A 138 -0.98 10.71 4.66
CA LYS A 138 -1.31 9.30 4.64
C LYS A 138 -2.82 9.13 4.48
N VAL A 139 -3.20 8.16 3.66
CA VAL A 139 -4.58 7.77 3.48
C VAL A 139 -4.77 6.33 3.93
N TYR A 140 -5.81 6.08 4.72
CA TYR A 140 -6.12 4.75 5.23
C TYR A 140 -7.13 4.01 4.34
N GLY A 141 -6.93 2.69 4.21
CA GLY A 141 -7.90 1.80 3.58
C GLY A 141 -9.29 1.94 4.18
N GLY A 142 -10.33 1.80 3.35
CA GLY A 142 -11.73 1.95 3.74
C GLY A 142 -12.22 3.39 3.94
N THR A 143 -11.35 4.38 3.78
CA THR A 143 -11.78 5.78 3.76
C THR A 143 -12.53 6.06 2.46
N LYS A 144 -13.78 6.54 2.57
CA LYS A 144 -14.55 7.02 1.41
C LYS A 144 -14.07 8.41 1.00
N SER A 145 -14.12 8.71 -0.29
CA SER A 145 -13.77 10.02 -0.86
C SER A 145 -12.28 10.36 -0.83
N VAL A 146 -11.42 9.36 -0.95
CA VAL A 146 -9.98 9.56 -1.17
C VAL A 146 -9.77 10.09 -2.58
N VAL A 147 -8.95 11.12 -2.71
CA VAL A 147 -8.60 11.71 -3.99
C VAL A 147 -7.09 11.83 -4.11
N VAL A 148 -6.59 11.60 -5.32
CA VAL A 148 -5.30 12.15 -5.74
C VAL A 148 -5.59 13.48 -6.40
N TRP A 149 -4.84 14.49 -6.01
CA TRP A 149 -4.96 15.82 -6.56
C TRP A 149 -3.62 16.25 -7.16
N GLY A 150 -3.68 17.10 -8.16
CA GLY A 150 -2.50 17.71 -8.74
C GLY A 150 -2.82 19.04 -9.40
N ARG A 151 -1.86 19.95 -9.36
CA ARG A 151 -1.97 21.28 -9.96
C ARG A 151 -0.64 21.72 -10.53
N ARG A 152 -0.69 22.53 -11.58
CA ARG A 152 0.51 23.11 -12.18
C ARG A 152 0.75 24.51 -11.66
N ILE A 153 1.89 24.74 -11.02
CA ILE A 153 2.36 26.06 -10.62
C ILE A 153 3.61 26.39 -11.42
N GLY A 154 3.43 27.18 -12.48
CA GLY A 154 4.50 27.51 -13.42
C GLY A 154 5.05 26.26 -14.11
N ASN A 155 6.31 25.92 -13.81
CA ASN A 155 7.00 24.75 -14.36
C ASN A 155 7.02 23.54 -13.42
N VAL A 156 6.34 23.63 -12.27
CA VAL A 156 6.28 22.56 -11.26
C VAL A 156 4.85 22.02 -11.17
N ILE A 157 4.70 20.71 -11.20
CA ILE A 157 3.44 20.02 -10.93
C ILE A 157 3.48 19.54 -9.48
N GLU A 158 2.62 20.14 -8.66
CA GLU A 158 2.38 19.63 -7.33
C GLU A 158 1.39 18.49 -7.39
N VAL A 159 1.68 17.40 -6.69
CA VAL A 159 0.80 16.25 -6.57
C VAL A 159 0.73 15.80 -5.12
N GLY A 160 -0.43 15.33 -4.70
CA GLY A 160 -0.64 14.88 -3.34
C GLY A 160 -1.81 13.93 -3.21
N LEU A 161 -1.93 13.38 -2.01
CA LEU A 161 -3.11 12.65 -1.58
C LEU A 161 -3.99 13.58 -0.74
N GLY A 162 -5.28 13.31 -0.72
CA GLY A 162 -6.21 14.04 0.10
C GLY A 162 -7.57 13.38 0.18
N ARG A 163 -8.46 14.07 0.88
CA ARG A 163 -9.85 13.70 1.01
C ARG A 163 -10.72 14.81 0.44
N ARG A 164 -11.73 14.45 -0.34
CA ARG A 164 -12.74 15.40 -0.79
C ARG A 164 -13.64 15.79 0.39
N ALA A 165 -13.72 17.09 0.65
CA ALA A 165 -14.60 17.70 1.64
C ALA A 165 -16.07 17.66 1.20
#